data_AF-A0A382JNJ9-F1
#
_entry.id   AF-A0A382JNJ9-F1
#
_cell.length_a   1.000
_cell.length_b   1.000
_cell.length_c   1.000
_cell.angle_alpha   90.00
_cell.angle_beta   90.00
_cell.angle_gamma   90.00
#
_symmetry.space_group_name_H-M   'P 1'
#
loop_
_entity.id
_entity.type
_entity.pdbx_description
1 polymer ?
#
loop_
_entity_poly.entity_id
_entity_poly.type
_entity_poly.pdbx_seq_one_letter_code
_entity_poly.pdbx_strand_id
1 'polypeptide(L)'
;VTINIEDALKHLAASDSRFSKLIEKFGEPDFEPQDNYCKSLVRSIIYQQLSGKSAFAIYSRLLKLFPVNHFPDPNELLLISDQTYRDIGLSKQKAIYIKEIAKAFK
;
A
#
# COMPACT_ATOMS: atom_id res chain seq x y z
N VAL A 1 -9.25 12.93 6.42
CA VAL A 1 -10.65 12.46 6.38
C VAL A 1 -10.90 11.72 7.68
N THR A 2 -11.82 12.19 8.52
CA THR A 2 -12.16 11.45 9.75
C THR A 2 -13.17 10.38 9.39
N ILE A 3 -12.79 9.11 9.51
CA ILE A 3 -13.70 7.99 9.28
C ILE A 3 -14.50 7.79 10.57
N ASN A 4 -15.84 7.86 10.50
CA ASN A 4 -16.68 7.48 11.64
C ASN A 4 -16.89 5.96 11.63
N ILE A 5 -16.03 5.25 12.34
CA ILE A 5 -16.05 3.78 12.40
C ILE A 5 -17.29 3.27 13.12
N GLU A 6 -17.73 3.95 14.18
CA GLU A 6 -18.90 3.56 14.96
C GLU A 6 -20.17 3.52 14.09
N ASP A 7 -20.41 4.58 13.31
CA ASP A 7 -21.56 4.66 12.41
C ASP A 7 -21.49 3.59 11.30
N ALA A 8 -20.29 3.34 10.76
CA ALA A 8 -20.08 2.31 9.74
C ALA A 8 -20.37 0.90 10.28
N LEU A 9 -19.93 0.60 11.50
CA LEU A 9 -20.18 -0.69 12.16
C LEU A 9 -21.67 -0.90 12.44
N LYS A 10 -22.36 0.12 12.97
CA LYS A 10 -23.81 0.09 13.19
C LYS A 10 -24.56 -0.15 11.89
N HIS A 11 -24.19 0.55 10.82
CA HIS A 11 -24.81 0.40 9.51
C HIS A 11 -24.63 -1.03 8.95
N LEU A 12 -23.41 -1.57 9.02
CA LEU A 12 -23.13 -2.93 8.55
C LEU A 12 -23.89 -4.00 9.35
N ALA A 13 -23.91 -3.89 10.68
CA ALA A 13 -24.62 -4.83 11.55
C ALA A 13 -26.15 -4.82 11.30
N ALA A 14 -26.72 -3.64 11.05
CA ALA A 14 -28.14 -3.50 10.72
C ALA A 14 -28.48 -4.00 9.30
N SER A 15 -27.53 -3.93 8.36
CA SER A 15 -27.75 -4.30 6.96
C SER A 15 -27.71 -5.81 6.72
N ASP A 16 -26.88 -6.56 7.46
CA ASP A 16 -26.79 -8.01 7.34
C ASP A 16 -26.32 -8.67 8.66
N SER A 17 -27.10 -9.63 9.16
CA SER A 17 -26.79 -10.39 10.37
C SER A 17 -25.42 -11.09 10.35
N ARG A 18 -24.88 -11.41 9.16
CA ARG A 18 -23.53 -11.96 9.01
C ARG A 18 -22.46 -10.97 9.42
N PHE A 19 -22.65 -9.68 9.15
CA PHE A 19 -21.71 -8.64 9.61
C PHE A 19 -21.79 -8.45 11.11
N SER A 20 -22.96 -8.48 11.74
CA SER A 20 -23.09 -8.45 13.21
C SER A 20 -22.25 -9.57 13.86
N LYS A 21 -22.36 -10.82 13.37
CA LYS A 21 -21.54 -11.95 13.86
C LYS A 21 -20.03 -11.74 13.66
N LEU A 22 -19.62 -11.11 12.56
CA LEU A 22 -18.21 -10.81 12.30
C LEU A 22 -17.69 -9.71 13.22
N ILE A 23 -18.47 -8.66 13.45
CA ILE A 23 -18.13 -7.54 14.32
C ILE A 23 -18.03 -8.02 15.78
N GLU A 24 -18.97 -8.84 16.25
CA GLU A 24 -18.90 -9.45 17.58
C GLU A 24 -17.67 -10.33 17.76
N LYS A 25 -17.26 -11.05 16.71
CA LYS A 25 -16.13 -11.97 16.74
C LYS A 25 -14.77 -11.27 16.66
N PHE A 26 -14.64 -10.27 15.81
CA PHE A 26 -13.35 -9.65 15.48
C PHE A 26 -13.18 -8.23 16.03
N GLY A 27 -14.26 -7.61 16.53
CA GLY A 27 -14.25 -6.26 17.06
C GLY A 27 -14.17 -5.18 15.99
N GLU A 28 -13.84 -3.97 16.44
CA GLU A 28 -13.60 -2.82 15.58
C GLU A 28 -12.31 -3.03 14.75
N PRO A 29 -12.35 -2.78 13.43
CA PRO A 29 -11.14 -2.84 12.61
C PRO A 29 -10.16 -1.74 12.99
N ASP A 30 -8.89 -2.12 13.13
CA ASP A 30 -7.79 -1.19 13.32
C ASP A 30 -7.32 -0.67 11.95
N PHE A 31 -7.58 0.61 11.70
CA PHE A 31 -7.13 1.29 10.50
C PHE A 31 -6.00 2.25 10.86
N GLU A 32 -4.81 1.98 10.33
CA GLU A 32 -3.65 2.86 10.42
C GLU A 32 -3.62 3.78 9.18
N PRO A 33 -4.00 5.08 9.30
CA PRO A 33 -3.92 6.01 8.19
C PRO A 33 -2.46 6.20 7.77
N GLN A 34 -2.23 6.36 6.47
CA GLN A 34 -0.90 6.64 5.95
C GLN A 34 -0.87 8.02 5.30
N ASP A 35 -0.20 8.95 5.96
CA ASP A 35 -0.10 10.36 5.53
C ASP A 35 0.82 10.55 4.33
N ASN A 36 1.77 9.62 4.09
CA ASN A 36 2.56 9.63 2.88
C ASN A 36 1.78 8.99 1.73
N TYR A 37 1.02 9.82 1.00
CA TYR A 37 0.19 9.37 -0.12
C TYR A 37 1.00 8.72 -1.26
N CYS A 38 2.20 9.24 -1.57
CA CYS A 38 3.10 8.62 -2.55
C CYS A 38 3.45 7.18 -2.13
N LYS A 39 3.84 6.98 -0.86
CA LYS A 39 4.08 5.66 -0.27
C LYS A 39 2.87 4.75 -0.36
N SER A 40 1.68 5.26 -0.02
CA SER A 40 0.44 4.49 -0.10
C SER A 40 0.16 3.99 -1.51
N LEU A 41 0.31 4.86 -2.52
CA LEU A 41 0.06 4.51 -3.91
C LEU A 41 1.12 3.55 -4.46
N VAL A 42 2.40 3.80 -4.21
CA VAL A 42 3.49 2.90 -4.61
C VAL A 42 3.33 1.53 -3.97
N ARG A 43 3.03 1.46 -2.66
CA ARG A 43 2.76 0.19 -1.98
C ARG A 43 1.55 -0.51 -2.59
N SER A 44 0.49 0.22 -2.93
CA SER A 44 -0.69 -0.35 -3.59
C SER A 44 -0.35 -0.97 -4.95
N ILE A 45 0.43 -0.28 -5.79
CA ILE A 45 0.92 -0.83 -7.07
C ILE A 45 1.74 -2.10 -6.86
N ILE A 46 2.63 -2.13 -5.86
CA ILE A 46 3.45 -3.31 -5.56
C ILE A 46 2.58 -4.51 -5.20
N TYR A 47 1.51 -4.32 -4.41
CA TYR A 47 0.66 -5.40 -3.89
C TYR A 47 -0.37 -5.96 -4.88
N GLN A 48 -0.60 -5.31 -6.02
CA GLN A 48 -1.55 -5.80 -7.02
C GLN A 48 -1.22 -7.21 -7.51
N GLN A 49 -2.22 -8.08 -7.58
CA GLN A 49 -2.15 -9.44 -8.14
C GLN A 49 -1.07 -10.34 -7.49
N LEU A 50 -0.68 -10.07 -6.25
CA LEU A 50 0.30 -10.85 -5.49
C LEU A 50 -0.25 -11.25 -4.12
N SER A 51 0.27 -12.35 -3.57
CA SER A 51 0.07 -12.63 -2.15
C SER A 51 0.71 -11.54 -1.29
N GLY A 52 0.16 -11.30 -0.09
CA GLY A 52 0.72 -10.33 0.85
C GLY A 52 2.20 -10.59 1.16
N LYS A 53 2.59 -11.86 1.30
CA LYS A 53 3.99 -12.27 1.56
C LYS A 53 4.92 -11.93 0.39
N SER A 54 4.50 -12.23 -0.84
CA SER A 54 5.28 -11.93 -2.05
C SER A 54 5.44 -10.43 -2.26
N ALA A 55 4.35 -9.67 -2.08
CA ALA A 55 4.37 -8.22 -2.21
C ALA A 55 5.23 -7.57 -1.13
N PHE A 56 5.15 -8.06 0.12
CA PHE A 56 6.01 -7.60 1.20
C PHE A 56 7.50 -7.82 0.89
N ALA A 57 7.88 -8.98 0.36
CA ALA A 57 9.27 -9.26 -0.02
C ALA A 57 9.80 -8.31 -1.13
N ILE A 58 8.96 -7.95 -2.11
CA ILE A 58 9.30 -6.94 -3.13
C ILE A 58 9.43 -5.56 -2.49
N TYR A 59 8.46 -5.17 -1.66
CA TYR A 59 8.47 -3.88 -0.96
C TYR A 59 9.71 -3.73 -0.08
N SER A 60 10.09 -4.75 0.70
CA SER A 60 11.31 -4.73 1.51
C SER A 60 12.57 -4.61 0.68
N ARG A 61 12.63 -5.21 -0.52
CA ARG A 61 13.76 -5.04 -1.44
C ARG A 61 13.85 -3.61 -1.98
N LEU A 62 12.71 -2.96 -2.27
CA LEU A 62 12.67 -1.54 -2.64
C LEU A 62 13.28 -0.67 -1.54
N LEU A 63 12.85 -0.84 -0.28
CA LEU A 63 13.38 -0.06 0.85
C LEU A 63 14.88 -0.28 1.06
N LYS A 64 15.37 -1.50 0.81
CA LYS A 64 16.79 -1.87 0.91
C LYS A 64 17.69 -1.23 -0.17
N LEU A 65 17.12 -0.59 -1.19
CA LEU A 65 17.90 0.18 -2.16
C LEU A 65 18.43 1.49 -1.57
N PHE A 66 17.88 1.95 -0.45
CA PHE A 66 18.18 3.25 0.15
C PHE A 66 18.82 3.11 1.54
N PRO A 67 19.77 3.97 1.91
CA PRO A 67 20.32 3.99 3.25
C PRO A 67 19.19 4.25 4.26
N VAL A 68 19.23 3.59 5.43
CA VAL A 68 18.23 3.71 6.51
C VAL A 68 16.90 2.94 6.30
N ASN A 69 16.75 2.12 5.24
CA ASN A 69 15.50 1.37 4.97
C ASN A 69 14.23 2.27 4.99
N HIS A 70 14.38 3.54 4.64
CA HIS A 70 13.28 4.49 4.59
C HIS A 70 12.53 4.36 3.25
N PHE A 71 11.31 4.88 3.18
CA PHE A 71 10.58 4.94 1.92
C PHE A 71 11.15 6.07 1.06
N PRO A 72 11.59 5.79 -0.19
CA PRO A 72 12.23 6.79 -1.03
C PRO A 72 11.30 7.94 -1.40
N ASP A 73 11.85 9.15 -1.52
CA ASP A 73 11.12 10.30 -2.02
C ASP A 73 10.80 10.16 -3.53
N PRO A 74 9.90 11.00 -4.08
CA PRO A 74 9.54 10.93 -5.49
C PRO A 74 10.74 11.07 -6.45
N ASN A 75 11.72 11.93 -6.16
CA ASN A 75 12.91 12.07 -7.01
C ASN A 75 13.79 10.82 -6.95
N GLU A 76 13.97 10.24 -5.78
CA GLU A 76 14.70 8.99 -5.59
C GLU A 76 14.08 7.82 -6.38
N LEU A 77 12.74 7.70 -6.37
CA LEU A 77 12.02 6.70 -7.17
C LEU A 77 12.27 6.85 -8.68
N LEU A 78 12.46 8.08 -9.17
CA LEU A 78 12.74 8.36 -10.57
C LEU A 78 14.18 8.02 -10.98
N LEU A 79 15.12 8.05 -10.03
CA LEU A 79 16.52 7.69 -10.26
C LEU A 79 16.74 6.16 -10.37
N ILE A 80 15.80 5.35 -9.89
CA ILE A 80 15.87 3.89 -10.00
C ILE A 80 15.77 3.47 -11.48
N SER A 81 16.78 2.71 -11.94
CA SER A 81 16.80 2.15 -13.29
C SER A 81 15.71 1.09 -13.48
N ASP A 82 15.23 0.92 -14.71
CA ASP A 82 14.25 -0.14 -15.02
C ASP A 82 14.82 -1.54 -14.74
N GLN A 83 16.14 -1.72 -14.87
CA GLN A 83 16.80 -2.97 -14.52
C GLN A 83 16.71 -3.24 -13.02
N THR A 84 17.03 -2.25 -12.19
CA THR A 84 16.93 -2.35 -10.73
C THR A 84 15.49 -2.66 -10.29
N TYR A 85 14.49 -2.06 -10.91
CA TYR A 85 13.08 -2.40 -10.64
C TYR A 85 12.77 -3.88 -10.96
N ARG A 86 13.29 -4.41 -12.06
CA ARG A 86 13.14 -5.83 -12.40
C ARG A 86 13.86 -6.73 -11.41
N ASP A 87 15.06 -6.36 -10.98
CA ASP A 87 15.88 -7.16 -10.05
C ASP A 87 15.22 -7.27 -8.67
N ILE A 88 14.50 -6.23 -8.23
CA ILE A 88 13.68 -6.27 -7.00
C ILE A 88 12.30 -6.93 -7.22
N GLY A 89 12.05 -7.51 -8.39
CA GLY A 89 10.87 -8.34 -8.68
C GLY A 89 9.63 -7.56 -9.12
N LEU A 90 9.77 -6.33 -9.60
CA LEU A 90 8.66 -5.59 -10.21
C LEU A 90 8.54 -5.93 -11.70
N SER A 91 7.29 -6.05 -12.16
CA SER A 91 7.01 -6.09 -13.59
C SER A 91 7.30 -4.72 -14.22
N LYS A 92 7.56 -4.73 -15.53
CA LYS A 92 7.73 -3.50 -16.32
C LYS A 92 6.56 -2.52 -16.10
N GLN A 93 5.33 -3.04 -16.07
CA GLN A 93 4.14 -2.21 -15.91
C GLN A 93 4.06 -1.53 -14.54
N LYS A 94 4.41 -2.25 -13.46
CA LYS A 94 4.46 -1.67 -12.11
C LYS A 94 5.55 -0.62 -11.98
N ALA A 95 6.71 -0.83 -12.60
CA ALA A 95 7.78 0.17 -12.62
C ALA A 95 7.33 1.47 -13.32
N ILE A 96 6.63 1.37 -14.45
CA ILE A 96 6.05 2.54 -15.14
C ILE A 96 5.08 3.28 -14.22
N TYR A 97 4.12 2.58 -13.60
CA TYR A 97 3.15 3.23 -12.73
C TYR A 97 3.78 3.91 -11.51
N ILE A 98 4.79 3.28 -10.91
CA ILE A 98 5.54 3.88 -9.79
C ILE A 98 6.23 5.17 -10.23
N LYS A 99 6.85 5.18 -11.42
CA LYS A 99 7.47 6.39 -11.98
C LYS A 99 6.45 7.48 -12.30
N GLU A 100 5.28 7.14 -12.83
CA GLU A 100 4.23 8.14 -13.07
C GLU A 100 3.67 8.72 -11.77
N ILE A 101 3.47 7.89 -10.73
CA ILE A 101 3.14 8.38 -9.39
C ILE A 101 4.23 9.32 -8.89
N ALA A 102 5.49 8.92 -8.96
CA ALA A 102 6.61 9.75 -8.52
C ALA A 102 6.68 11.10 -9.26
N LYS A 103 6.42 11.13 -10.57
CA LYS A 103 6.32 12.39 -11.34
C LYS A 103 5.19 13.30 -10.86
N ALA A 104 4.05 12.75 -10.48
CA ALA A 104 2.89 13.51 -10.01
C ALA A 104 3.06 14.10 -8.60
N PHE A 105 3.96 13.54 -7.79
CA PHE A 105 4.28 13.99 -6.43
C PHE A 105 5.55 14.84 -6.34
N LYS A 106 6.18 15.16 -7.48
CA LYS A 106 7.30 16.11 -7.57
C LYS A 106 6.77 17.54 -7.60
#